data_AF-A0A6B3GKF7-F1
#
_entry.id   AF-A0A6B3GKF7-F1
#
_cell.length_a   1.000
_cell.length_b   1.000
_cell.length_c   1.000
_cell.angle_alpha   90.00
_cell.angle_beta   90.00
_cell.angle_gamma   90.00
#
_symmetry.space_group_name_H-M   'P 1'
#
loop_
_entity.id
_entity.type
_entity.pdbx_description
1 polymer ?
#
loop_
_entity_poly.entity_id
_entity_poly.type
_entity_poly.pdbx_seq_one_letter_code
_entity_poly.pdbx_strand_id
1 'polypeptide(L)'
;MQGVLTGFTVIATVIAVGYVIGRRGYLGQDGRTVLTRLAFNVATPALLFTMLAGADLSVVLSQRLLVTAIATGAAAVVFIAVAGPFLRWDAGRVTIGALCSSYVNAGNLG
;
A
#
# COMPACT_ATOMS: atom_id res chain seq x y z
N MET A 1 4.75 10.52 -14.20
CA MET A 1 4.82 9.25 -14.97
C MET A 1 6.17 8.54 -14.83
N GLN A 2 7.31 9.23 -14.94
CA GLN A 2 8.63 8.60 -14.80
C GLN A 2 8.82 7.88 -13.44
N GLY A 3 8.38 8.48 -12.32
CA GLY A 3 8.45 7.82 -11.01
C GLY A 3 7.68 6.51 -10.91
N VAL A 4 6.52 6.41 -11.58
CA VAL A 4 5.70 5.19 -11.63
C VAL A 4 6.46 4.08 -12.36
N LEU A 5 7.01 4.39 -13.54
CA LEU A 5 7.85 3.43 -14.29
C LEU A 5 9.04 2.94 -13.47
N THR A 6 9.70 3.83 -12.72
CA THR A 6 10.80 3.47 -11.83
C THR A 6 10.32 2.51 -10.73
N GLY A 7 9.22 2.82 -10.04
CA GLY A 7 8.65 1.98 -8.98
C GLY A 7 8.32 0.57 -9.47
N PHE A 8 7.59 0.47 -10.60
CA PHE A 8 7.27 -0.83 -11.21
C PHE A 8 8.52 -1.61 -11.66
N THR A 9 9.53 -0.92 -12.21
CA THR A 9 10.78 -1.56 -12.65
C THR A 9 11.55 -2.15 -11.48
N VAL A 10 11.62 -1.44 -10.34
CA VAL A 10 12.26 -1.93 -9.12
C VAL A 10 11.57 -3.19 -8.62
N ILE A 11 10.24 -3.17 -8.50
CA ILE A 11 9.45 -4.34 -8.06
C ILE A 11 9.66 -5.53 -9.01
N ALA A 12 9.54 -5.31 -10.31
CA ALA A 12 9.70 -6.35 -11.32
C ALA A 12 11.11 -6.98 -11.27
N THR A 13 12.14 -6.16 -11.06
CA THR A 13 13.54 -6.61 -10.95
C THR A 13 13.73 -7.50 -9.71
N VAL A 14 13.23 -7.08 -8.55
CA VAL A 14 13.31 -7.87 -7.31
C VAL A 14 12.58 -9.20 -7.46
N ILE A 15 11.40 -9.21 -8.07
CA ILE A 15 10.64 -10.43 -8.36
C ILE A 15 11.43 -11.35 -9.30
N ALA A 16 12.01 -10.81 -10.38
CA ALA A 16 12.78 -11.59 -11.34
C ALA A 16 14.01 -12.24 -10.70
N VAL A 17 14.74 -11.51 -9.85
CA VAL A 17 15.87 -12.04 -9.08
C VAL A 17 15.40 -13.15 -8.15
N GLY A 18 14.34 -12.91 -7.37
CA GLY A 18 13.77 -13.92 -6.46
C GLY A 18 13.33 -15.19 -7.19
N TYR A 19 12.72 -15.05 -8.37
CA TYR A 19 12.33 -16.17 -9.23
C TYR A 19 13.54 -16.98 -9.70
N VAL A 20 14.61 -16.32 -10.17
CA VAL A 20 15.83 -17.00 -10.64
C VAL A 20 16.49 -17.78 -9.50
N ILE A 21 16.60 -17.18 -8.32
CA ILE A 21 17.20 -17.83 -7.16
C ILE A 21 16.35 -19.02 -6.70
N GLY A 22 15.02 -18.85 -6.64
CA GLY A 22 14.09 -19.92 -6.30
C GLY A 22 14.13 -21.08 -7.30
N ARG A 23 14.17 -20.78 -8.61
CA ARG A 23 14.25 -21.78 -9.68
C ARG A 23 15.55 -22.59 -9.65
N ARG A 24 16.66 -21.97 -9.24
CA ARG A 24 17.97 -22.64 -9.09
C ARG A 24 18.11 -23.44 -7.80
N GLY A 25 17.14 -23.36 -6.88
CA GLY A 25 17.12 -24.13 -5.64
C GLY A 25 18.12 -23.67 -4.58
N TYR A 26 18.75 -22.50 -4.74
CA TYR A 26 19.75 -21.98 -3.77
C TYR A 26 19.19 -21.74 -2.38
N LEU A 27 17.85 -21.63 -2.27
CA LEU A 27 17.15 -21.36 -1.02
C LEU A 27 16.76 -22.62 -0.23
N GLY A 28 16.95 -23.81 -0.80
CA GLY A 28 16.46 -25.07 -0.22
C GLY A 28 14.93 -25.18 -0.19
N GLN A 29 14.42 -26.23 0.45
CA GLN A 29 12.98 -26.54 0.50
C GLN A 29 12.17 -25.51 1.30
N ASP A 30 12.74 -24.99 2.39
CA ASP A 30 12.04 -24.06 3.28
C ASP A 30 12.30 -22.58 2.97
N GLY A 31 13.15 -22.26 1.99
CA GLY A 31 13.58 -20.88 1.79
C GLY A 31 12.45 -19.92 1.46
N ARG A 32 11.39 -20.36 0.77
CA ARG A 32 10.18 -19.55 0.55
C ARG A 32 9.51 -19.18 1.88
N THR A 33 9.38 -20.14 2.79
CA THR A 33 8.77 -19.95 4.12
C THR A 33 9.61 -19.00 4.96
N VAL A 34 10.93 -19.17 4.96
CA VAL A 34 11.86 -18.30 5.69
C VAL A 34 11.81 -16.87 5.16
N LEU A 35 11.91 -16.69 3.83
CA LEU A 35 11.80 -15.35 3.22
C LEU A 35 10.46 -14.69 3.51
N THR A 36 9.36 -15.44 3.46
CA THR A 36 8.03 -14.91 3.77
C THR A 36 7.98 -14.43 5.21
N ARG A 37 8.45 -15.23 6.16
CA ARG A 37 8.48 -14.84 7.58
C ARG A 37 9.39 -13.64 7.82
N LEU A 38 10.54 -13.58 7.18
CA LEU A 38 11.46 -12.44 7.25
C LEU A 38 10.81 -11.16 6.71
N ALA A 39 10.19 -11.23 5.54
CA ALA A 39 9.55 -10.10 4.90
C ALA A 39 8.41 -9.52 5.76
N PHE A 40 7.52 -10.38 6.27
CA PHE A 40 6.36 -9.93 7.03
C PHE A 40 6.67 -9.57 8.48
N ASN A 41 7.53 -10.33 9.17
CA ASN A 41 7.78 -10.10 10.61
C ASN A 41 8.92 -9.13 10.89
N VAL A 42 9.84 -8.91 9.93
CA VAL A 42 11.04 -8.07 10.15
C VAL A 42 11.06 -6.90 9.16
N ALA A 43 11.05 -7.18 7.86
CA ALA A 43 11.23 -6.13 6.86
C ALA A 43 10.06 -5.13 6.85
N THR A 44 8.82 -5.60 7.01
CA THR A 44 7.63 -4.74 7.08
C THR A 44 7.67 -3.78 8.27
N PRO A 45 7.85 -4.23 9.52
CA PRO A 45 7.98 -3.31 10.65
C PRO A 45 9.22 -2.41 10.54
N ALA A 46 10.36 -2.91 10.07
CA ALA A 46 11.54 -2.08 9.83
C ALA A 46 11.25 -0.96 8.83
N LEU A 47 10.57 -1.27 7.72
CA LEU A 47 10.16 -0.29 6.71
C LEU A 47 9.20 0.74 7.31
N LEU A 48 8.24 0.32 8.13
CA LEU A 48 7.35 1.23 8.85
C LEU A 48 8.14 2.19 9.77
N PHE A 49 9.10 1.67 10.54
CA PHE A 49 9.95 2.49 11.40
C PHE A 49 10.84 3.45 10.59
N THR A 50 11.45 3.00 9.50
CA THR A 50 12.28 3.87 8.65
C THR A 50 11.45 4.97 8.01
N MET A 51 10.25 4.64 7.51
CA MET A 51 9.31 5.63 6.99
C MET A 51 8.91 6.64 8.06
N LEU A 52 8.62 6.19 9.28
CA LEU A 52 8.25 7.07 10.39
C LEU A 52 9.41 7.94 10.87
N ALA A 53 10.62 7.38 10.96
CA ALA A 53 11.81 8.09 11.42
C ALA A 53 12.27 9.17 10.42
N GLY A 54 12.06 8.95 9.12
CA GLY A 54 12.33 9.93 8.06
C GLY A 54 11.15 10.86 7.77
N ALA A 55 9.99 10.66 8.40
CA ALA A 55 8.83 11.49 8.17
C ALA A 55 9.04 12.87 8.79
N ASP A 56 9.11 13.89 7.94
CA ASP A 56 9.16 15.27 8.39
C ASP A 56 7.77 15.72 8.86
N LEU A 57 7.63 15.97 10.16
CA LEU A 57 6.38 16.42 10.78
C LEU A 57 5.88 17.75 10.19
N SER A 58 6.76 18.58 9.63
CA SER A 58 6.36 19.82 8.96
C SER A 58 5.61 19.57 7.65
N VAL A 59 5.82 18.42 7.01
CA VAL A 59 5.03 17.95 5.85
C VAL A 59 3.67 17.41 6.30
N VAL A 60 3.58 16.81 7.49
CA VAL A 60 2.32 16.37 8.11
C VAL A 60 1.40 17.56 8.41
N LEU A 61 1.95 18.70 8.80
CA LEU A 61 1.18 19.95 8.95
C LEU A 61 1.08 20.78 7.65
N SER A 62 1.46 20.22 6.50
CA SER A 62 1.43 20.97 5.24
C SER A 62 0.03 21.04 4.64
N GLN A 63 -0.21 22.10 3.86
CA GLN A 63 -1.41 22.30 3.07
C GLN A 63 -1.71 21.11 2.13
N ARG A 64 -0.70 20.34 1.72
CA ARG A 64 -0.87 19.14 0.89
C ARG A 64 -1.56 18.01 1.64
N LEU A 65 -1.25 17.80 2.92
CA LEU A 65 -1.96 16.79 3.72
C LEU A 65 -3.43 17.17 3.85
N LEU A 66 -3.72 18.44 4.16
CA LEU A 66 -5.09 18.93 4.29
C LEU A 66 -5.91 18.72 3.01
N VAL A 67 -5.36 19.08 1.85
CA VAL A 67 -5.99 18.84 0.54
C VAL A 67 -6.24 17.35 0.31
N THR A 68 -5.26 16.50 0.62
CA THR A 68 -5.38 15.05 0.45
C THR A 68 -6.44 14.47 1.39
N ALA A 69 -6.45 14.88 2.66
CA ALA A 69 -7.42 14.44 3.65
C ALA A 69 -8.86 14.84 3.27
N ILE A 70 -9.06 16.08 2.80
CA ILE A 70 -10.36 16.55 2.34
C ILE A 70 -10.80 15.78 1.09
N ALA A 71 -9.91 15.59 0.11
CA ALA A 71 -10.25 14.87 -1.12
C ALA A 71 -10.62 13.40 -0.85
N THR A 72 -9.81 12.70 -0.06
CA THR A 72 -10.06 11.32 0.39
C THR A 72 -11.36 11.23 1.19
N GLY A 73 -11.58 12.15 2.14
CA GLY A 73 -12.81 12.21 2.93
C GLY A 73 -14.04 12.45 2.07
N ALA A 74 -13.96 13.39 1.12
CA ALA A 74 -15.04 13.67 0.18
C ALA A 74 -15.37 12.46 -0.69
N ALA A 75 -14.36 11.77 -1.22
CA ALA A 75 -14.56 10.54 -2.00
C ALA A 75 -15.25 9.43 -1.18
N ALA A 76 -14.82 9.23 0.08
CA ALA A 76 -15.44 8.27 0.98
C ALA A 76 -16.90 8.64 1.30
N VAL A 77 -17.18 9.91 1.59
CA VAL A 77 -18.54 10.40 1.88
C VAL A 77 -19.45 10.23 0.68
N VAL A 78 -18.99 10.59 -0.52
CA VAL A 78 -19.75 10.39 -1.76
C VAL A 78 -20.08 8.91 -1.96
N PHE A 79 -19.11 8.02 -1.76
CA PHE A 79 -19.34 6.58 -1.88
C PHE A 79 -20.37 6.09 -0.87
N ILE A 80 -20.26 6.47 0.40
CA ILE A 80 -21.20 6.06 1.46
C ILE A 80 -22.61 6.59 1.18
N ALA A 81 -22.71 7.86 0.76
CA ALA A 81 -23.99 8.51 0.46
C ALA A 81 -24.70 7.88 -0.74
N VAL A 82 -23.98 7.27 -1.68
CA VAL A 82 -24.56 6.52 -2.79
C VAL A 82 -24.82 5.07 -2.38
N ALA A 83 -23.82 4.36 -1.87
CA ALA A 83 -23.88 2.93 -1.62
C ALA A 83 -24.77 2.54 -0.44
N GLY A 84 -24.80 3.35 0.62
CA GLY A 84 -25.64 3.10 1.79
C GLY A 84 -27.13 3.06 1.45
N PRO A 85 -27.73 4.18 0.99
CA PRO A 85 -29.16 4.25 0.74
C PRO A 85 -29.60 3.59 -0.57
N PHE A 86 -28.82 3.67 -1.67
CA PHE A 86 -29.27 3.14 -2.97
C PHE A 86 -28.99 1.65 -3.15
N LEU A 87 -27.85 1.16 -2.66
CA LEU A 87 -27.46 -0.25 -2.85
C LEU A 87 -27.86 -1.14 -1.66
N ARG A 88 -28.36 -0.56 -0.55
CA ARG A 88 -28.83 -1.27 0.66
C ARG A 88 -27.78 -2.25 1.18
N TRP A 89 -26.50 -1.90 1.04
CA TRP A 89 -25.39 -2.74 1.46
C TRP A 89 -25.21 -2.70 2.96
N ASP A 90 -24.79 -3.84 3.51
CA ASP A 90 -24.44 -3.97 4.92
C ASP A 90 -23.25 -3.07 5.28
N ALA A 91 -23.14 -2.66 6.55
CA ALA A 91 -22.14 -1.69 7.01
C ALA A 91 -20.70 -2.12 6.68
N GLY A 92 -20.42 -3.43 6.73
CA GLY A 92 -19.13 -3.99 6.33
C GLY A 92 -18.80 -3.77 4.85
N ARG A 93 -19.77 -3.97 3.95
CA ARG A 93 -19.56 -3.78 2.49
C ARG A 93 -19.40 -2.31 2.14
N VAL A 94 -20.18 -1.43 2.77
CA VAL A 94 -20.07 0.01 2.59
C VAL A 94 -18.69 0.50 3.06
N THR A 95 -18.19 -0.01 4.19
CA THR A 95 -16.85 0.31 4.71
C THR A 95 -15.76 -0.10 3.74
N ILE A 96 -15.80 -1.33 3.24
CA ILE A 96 -14.81 -1.83 2.26
C ILE A 96 -14.85 -0.97 0.99
N GLY A 97 -16.03 -0.69 0.45
CA GLY A 97 -16.17 0.13 -0.76
C GLY A 97 -15.72 1.59 -0.57
N ALA A 98 -16.00 2.17 0.59
CA ALA A 98 -15.54 3.51 0.94
C ALA A 98 -14.00 3.56 1.03
N LEU A 99 -13.37 2.56 1.64
CA LEU A 99 -11.91 2.44 1.67
C LEU A 99 -11.35 2.26 0.25
N CYS A 100 -11.90 1.36 -0.56
CA CYS A 100 -11.44 1.14 -1.93
C CYS A 100 -11.57 2.38 -2.84
N SER A 101 -12.59 3.21 -2.63
CA SER A 101 -12.82 4.42 -3.45
C SER A 101 -12.02 5.64 -3.00
N SER A 102 -11.60 5.70 -1.75
CA SER A 102 -10.92 6.87 -1.17
C SER A 102 -9.44 6.67 -0.91
N TYR A 103 -8.96 5.44 -0.73
CA TYR A 103 -7.57 5.18 -0.35
C TYR A 103 -6.62 5.47 -1.51
N VAL A 104 -5.72 6.43 -1.31
CA VAL A 104 -4.69 6.78 -2.29
C VAL A 104 -3.48 5.87 -2.09
N ASN A 105 -3.35 4.86 -2.95
CA ASN A 105 -2.27 3.88 -2.91
C ASN A 105 -0.95 4.37 -3.55
N ALA A 106 -0.71 5.68 -3.56
CA ALA A 106 0.51 6.27 -4.09
C ALA A 106 1.75 5.84 -3.28
N GLY A 107 1.60 5.60 -1.97
CA GLY A 107 2.70 5.16 -1.12
C GLY A 107 3.27 3.77 -1.45
N ASN A 108 2.50 2.90 -2.13
CA ASN A 108 2.90 1.52 -2.42
C ASN A 108 3.23 1.28 -3.90
N LEU A 109 2.77 2.15 -4.81
CA LEU A 109 2.99 2.03 -6.27
C LEU A 109 3.54 3.30 -6.95
N GLY A 110 3.70 4.41 -6.21
CA GLY A 110 4.07 5.73 -6.72
C GLY A 110 2.89 6.65 -6.95
#